data_AF-A0A059CUT0-F1
#
_entry.id   AF-A0A059CUT0-F1
#
_cell.length_a   1.000
_cell.length_b   1.000
_cell.length_c   1.000
_cell.angle_alpha   90.00
_cell.angle_beta   90.00
_cell.angle_gamma   90.00
#
_symmetry.space_group_name_H-M   'P 1'
#
loop_
_entity.id
_entity.type
_entity.pdbx_description
1 polymer ?
#
loop_
_entity_poly.entity_id
_entity_poly.type
_entity_poly.pdbx_seq_one_letter_code
_entity_poly.pdbx_strand_id
1 'polypeptide(L)'
;MIATFFCITGLLVTHWIYSGHFPLSDLYESLIFLSWSFSVIHMVLYFKKHKNYLSTITAPTLLCGSLLSVALLVITLQKAIRVFSKKSNFLNESFSFVKIQYMNEISNVLLTTSFCSSQNYYRARLIQQLDQWSYHIISLRFIFLTIGILSGAVWANEAWGSYWNWDPKETWAFITWTLFAIYLHTHIIVTWF
;
A
#
# COMPACT_ATOMS: atom_id res chain seq x y z
N MET A 1 -16.97 -9.31 -15.94
CA MET A 1 -15.56 -8.84 -15.95
C MET A 1 -15.17 -8.23 -17.30
N ILE A 2 -15.39 -8.89 -18.44
CA ILE A 2 -15.19 -8.25 -19.75
C ILE A 2 -16.17 -7.09 -19.99
N ALA A 3 -17.46 -7.25 -19.67
CA ALA A 3 -18.44 -6.17 -19.78
C ALA A 3 -18.12 -4.95 -18.88
N THR A 4 -17.60 -5.19 -17.66
CA THR A 4 -17.20 -4.12 -16.73
C THR A 4 -15.97 -3.36 -17.24
N PHE A 5 -15.04 -4.05 -17.91
CA PHE A 5 -13.90 -3.42 -18.58
C PHE A 5 -14.36 -2.45 -19.68
N PHE A 6 -15.25 -2.90 -20.57
CA PHE A 6 -15.78 -2.06 -21.65
C PHE A 6 -16.60 -0.87 -21.14
N CYS A 7 -17.31 -1.03 -20.02
CA CYS A 7 -18.04 0.07 -19.38
C CYS A 7 -17.08 1.14 -18.82
N ILE A 8 -16.01 0.71 -18.12
CA ILE A 8 -15.01 1.63 -17.54
C ILE A 8 -14.22 2.34 -18.64
N THR A 9 -13.87 1.66 -19.74
CA THR A 9 -13.24 2.31 -20.91
C THR A 9 -14.14 3.38 -21.49
N GLY A 10 -15.45 3.10 -21.62
CA GLY A 10 -16.42 4.06 -22.14
C GLY A 10 -16.47 5.32 -21.28
N LEU A 11 -16.57 5.14 -19.95
CA LEU A 11 -16.63 6.24 -18.98
C LEU A 11 -15.38 7.12 -19.04
N LEU A 12 -14.18 6.53 -19.06
CA LEU A 12 -12.92 7.27 -19.18
C LEU A 12 -12.83 8.05 -20.49
N VAL A 13 -13.24 7.47 -21.61
CA VAL A 13 -13.23 8.13 -22.92
C VAL A 13 -14.22 9.28 -22.96
N THR A 14 -15.46 9.09 -22.47
CA THR A 14 -16.46 10.17 -22.41
C THR A 14 -16.01 11.31 -21.50
N HIS A 15 -15.37 10.99 -20.38
CA HIS A 15 -14.88 11.98 -19.43
C HIS A 15 -13.69 12.75 -19.98
N TRP A 16 -12.77 12.08 -20.68
CA TRP A 16 -11.66 12.76 -21.37
C TRP A 16 -12.16 13.76 -22.42
N ILE A 17 -13.15 13.37 -23.23
CA ILE A 17 -13.75 14.26 -24.24
C ILE A 17 -14.41 15.47 -23.57
N TYR A 18 -15.10 15.27 -22.44
CA TYR A 18 -15.80 16.35 -21.74
C TYR A 18 -14.86 17.29 -20.99
N SER A 19 -13.85 16.76 -20.30
CA SER A 19 -12.94 17.53 -19.47
C SER A 19 -11.80 18.19 -20.25
N GLY A 20 -11.55 17.75 -21.49
CA GLY A 20 -10.51 18.32 -22.37
C GLY A 20 -9.06 18.08 -21.89
N HIS A 21 -8.87 17.37 -20.78
CA HIS A 21 -7.58 16.96 -20.25
C HIS A 21 -7.55 15.45 -19.98
N PHE A 22 -6.34 14.90 -19.93
CA PHE A 22 -6.15 13.47 -19.65
C PHE A 22 -6.62 13.14 -18.22
N PRO A 23 -7.29 11.98 -17.99
CA PRO A 23 -7.91 11.62 -16.70
C PRO A 23 -6.88 11.19 -15.64
N LEU A 24 -5.97 12.08 -15.29
CA LEU A 24 -4.94 11.91 -14.25
C LEU A 24 -4.75 13.17 -13.40
N SER A 25 -5.44 14.27 -13.70
CA SER A 25 -5.23 15.55 -13.02
C SER A 25 -5.68 15.52 -11.57
N ASP A 26 -6.77 14.80 -11.29
CA ASP A 26 -7.32 14.66 -9.95
C ASP A 26 -7.06 13.27 -9.35
N LEU A 27 -6.99 13.23 -8.01
CA LEU A 27 -6.87 11.98 -7.24
C LEU A 27 -7.98 10.97 -7.58
N TYR A 28 -9.18 11.45 -7.91
CA TYR A 28 -10.30 10.62 -8.32
C TYR A 28 -10.10 10.00 -9.71
N GLU A 29 -9.71 10.81 -10.69
CA GLU A 29 -9.51 10.36 -12.07
C GLU A 29 -8.36 9.36 -12.15
N SER A 30 -7.28 9.61 -11.40
CA SER A 30 -6.15 8.69 -11.28
C SER A 30 -6.53 7.34 -10.64
N LEU A 31 -7.49 7.30 -9.70
CA LEU A 31 -7.99 6.05 -9.12
C LEU A 31 -8.88 5.25 -10.10
N ILE A 32 -9.70 5.92 -10.91
CA ILE A 32 -10.46 5.25 -11.98
C ILE A 32 -9.50 4.67 -13.01
N PHE A 33 -8.46 5.43 -13.39
CA PHE A 33 -7.41 4.98 -14.29
C PHE A 33 -6.63 3.78 -13.72
N LEU A 34 -6.35 3.77 -12.42
CA LEU A 34 -5.72 2.65 -11.72
C LEU A 34 -6.62 1.40 -11.74
N SER A 35 -7.91 1.55 -11.45
CA SER A 35 -8.90 0.46 -11.50
C SER A 35 -9.01 -0.13 -12.91
N TRP A 36 -9.01 0.73 -13.93
CA TRP A 36 -8.96 0.32 -15.32
C TRP A 36 -7.67 -0.46 -15.64
N SER A 37 -6.52 0.00 -15.18
CA SER A 37 -5.22 -0.65 -15.39
C SER A 37 -5.17 -2.06 -14.80
N PHE A 38 -5.70 -2.28 -13.59
CA PHE A 38 -5.80 -3.61 -13.00
C PHE A 38 -6.76 -4.53 -13.76
N SER A 39 -7.82 -3.98 -14.33
CA SER A 39 -8.76 -4.71 -15.19
C SER A 39 -8.09 -5.18 -16.50
N VAL A 40 -7.25 -4.33 -17.13
CA VAL A 40 -6.43 -4.70 -18.30
C VAL A 40 -5.49 -5.85 -17.94
N ILE A 41 -4.76 -5.74 -16.83
CA ILE A 41 -3.80 -6.76 -16.38
C ILE A 41 -4.52 -8.10 -16.17
N HIS A 42 -5.68 -8.09 -15.52
CA HIS A 42 -6.48 -9.31 -15.33
C HIS A 42 -6.96 -9.90 -16.66
N MET A 43 -7.37 -9.07 -17.62
CA MET A 43 -7.82 -9.52 -18.95
C MET A 43 -6.68 -10.12 -19.77
N VAL A 44 -5.49 -9.52 -19.75
CA VAL A 44 -4.28 -10.08 -20.40
C VAL A 44 -3.89 -11.42 -19.76
N LEU A 45 -3.95 -11.53 -18.43
CA LEU A 45 -3.70 -12.79 -17.72
C LEU A 45 -4.77 -13.85 -18.00
N TYR A 46 -6.02 -13.45 -18.22
CA TYR A 46 -7.11 -14.34 -18.59
C TYR A 46 -6.84 -15.00 -19.95
N PHE A 47 -6.35 -14.24 -20.94
CA PHE A 47 -6.03 -14.78 -22.27
C PHE A 47 -4.73 -15.61 -22.30
N LYS A 48 -3.76 -15.33 -21.42
CA LYS A 48 -2.43 -16.00 -21.40
C LYS A 48 -2.46 -17.41 -20.77
N LYS A 49 -3.60 -18.10 -20.71
CA LYS A 49 -3.79 -19.19 -19.75
C LYS A 49 -2.94 -20.44 -20.03
N HIS A 50 -2.02 -20.71 -19.10
CA HIS A 50 -1.51 -22.06 -18.81
C HIS A 50 -1.19 -22.23 -17.31
N LYS A 51 -2.17 -22.00 -16.41
CA LYS A 51 -2.39 -22.60 -15.06
C LYS A 51 -3.30 -21.72 -14.17
N ASN A 52 -4.23 -22.35 -13.46
CA ASN A 52 -5.32 -21.74 -12.66
C ASN A 52 -4.90 -20.94 -11.40
N TYR A 53 -3.62 -20.89 -11.03
CA TYR A 53 -3.19 -20.24 -9.77
C TYR A 53 -3.10 -18.70 -9.85
N LEU A 54 -2.68 -18.15 -11.00
CA LEU A 54 -2.48 -16.70 -11.18
C LEU A 54 -3.81 -15.92 -11.21
N SER A 55 -4.90 -16.52 -11.69
CA SER A 55 -6.24 -15.90 -11.66
C SER A 55 -6.79 -15.75 -10.24
N THR A 56 -6.43 -16.67 -9.33
CA THR A 56 -6.89 -16.67 -7.93
C THR A 56 -6.21 -15.58 -7.10
N ILE A 57 -4.99 -15.16 -7.46
CA ILE A 57 -4.29 -14.05 -6.80
C ILE A 57 -4.77 -12.70 -7.35
N THR A 58 -5.05 -12.62 -8.65
CA THR A 58 -5.43 -11.34 -9.29
C THR A 58 -6.89 -10.91 -9.03
N ALA A 59 -7.79 -11.85 -8.73
CA ALA A 59 -9.17 -11.55 -8.36
C ALA A 59 -9.31 -10.76 -7.04
N PRO A 60 -8.70 -11.17 -5.90
CA PRO A 60 -8.76 -10.40 -4.65
C PRO A 60 -8.01 -9.08 -4.72
N THR A 61 -6.92 -8.96 -5.49
CA THR A 61 -6.23 -7.68 -5.68
C THR A 61 -7.09 -6.67 -6.43
N LEU A 62 -7.87 -7.11 -7.42
CA LEU A 62 -8.81 -6.25 -8.15
C LEU A 62 -9.96 -5.78 -7.25
N LEU A 63 -10.53 -6.70 -6.45
CA LEU A 63 -11.57 -6.36 -5.47
C LEU A 63 -11.05 -5.40 -4.40
N CYS A 64 -9.87 -5.65 -3.84
CA CYS A 64 -9.22 -4.78 -2.86
C CYS A 64 -8.93 -3.38 -3.43
N GLY A 65 -8.41 -3.29 -4.66
CA GLY A 65 -8.16 -2.02 -5.34
C GLY A 65 -9.44 -1.20 -5.57
N SER A 66 -10.52 -1.86 -6.01
CA SER A 66 -11.82 -1.19 -6.22
C SER A 66 -12.44 -0.70 -4.91
N LEU A 67 -12.35 -1.48 -3.83
CA LEU A 67 -12.83 -1.11 -2.50
C LEU A 67 -12.04 0.07 -1.91
N LEU A 68 -10.72 0.09 -2.11
CA LEU A 68 -9.85 1.18 -1.68
C LEU A 68 -10.18 2.50 -2.42
N SER A 69 -10.47 2.42 -3.72
CA SER A 69 -10.92 3.56 -4.52
C SER A 69 -12.25 4.15 -4.01
N VAL A 70 -13.22 3.30 -3.68
CA VAL A 70 -14.52 3.75 -3.14
C VAL A 70 -14.35 4.33 -1.74
N ALA A 71 -13.52 3.71 -0.88
CA ALA A 71 -13.24 4.22 0.45
C ALA A 71 -12.58 5.61 0.42
N LEU A 72 -11.62 5.82 -0.48
CA LEU A 72 -10.98 7.13 -0.66
C LEU A 72 -11.95 8.17 -1.19
N LEU A 73 -12.88 7.80 -2.08
CA LEU A 73 -13.94 8.69 -2.57
C LEU A 73 -14.86 9.15 -1.44
N VAL A 74 -15.25 8.25 -0.53
CA VAL A 74 -16.03 8.58 0.67
C VAL A 74 -15.25 9.53 1.58
N ILE A 75 -13.95 9.33 1.74
CA ILE A 75 -13.08 10.18 2.58
C ILE A 75 -12.92 11.58 1.95
N THR A 76 -12.73 11.70 0.63
CA THR A 76 -12.62 12.99 -0.05
C THR A 76 -13.93 13.76 0.00
N LEU A 77 -15.08 13.09 -0.15
CA LEU A 77 -16.39 13.70 0.03
C LEU A 77 -16.62 14.14 1.48
N GLN A 78 -16.26 13.31 2.46
CA GLN A 78 -16.33 13.71 3.87
C GLN A 78 -15.41 14.89 4.18
N LYS A 79 -14.23 14.98 3.57
CA LYS A 79 -13.31 16.11 3.76
C LYS A 79 -13.83 17.38 3.09
N ALA A 80 -14.43 17.29 1.90
CA ALA A 80 -15.10 18.41 1.22
C ALA A 80 -16.31 18.90 2.03
N ILE A 81 -17.15 17.99 2.52
CA ILE A 81 -18.28 18.28 3.42
C ILE A 81 -17.77 18.86 4.74
N ARG A 82 -16.66 18.35 5.29
CA ARG A 82 -16.05 18.86 6.53
C ARG A 82 -15.41 20.24 6.34
N VAL A 83 -14.84 20.56 5.20
CA VAL A 83 -14.34 21.90 4.87
C VAL A 83 -15.51 22.88 4.69
N PHE A 84 -16.63 22.45 4.10
CA PHE A 84 -17.88 23.20 4.04
C PHE A 84 -18.50 23.40 5.44
N SER A 85 -18.47 22.35 6.28
CA SER A 85 -18.99 22.34 7.65
C SER A 85 -18.07 23.06 8.65
N LYS A 86 -16.77 23.24 8.36
CA LYS A 86 -15.84 24.04 9.18
C LYS A 86 -16.18 25.54 9.20
N LYS A 87 -17.15 25.98 8.39
CA LYS A 87 -17.79 27.29 8.48
C LYS A 87 -18.80 27.38 9.64
N SER A 88 -19.19 26.26 10.25
CA SER A 88 -20.08 26.17 11.41
C SER A 88 -19.44 25.24 12.46
N ASN A 89 -18.60 25.81 13.32
CA ASN A 89 -17.94 25.14 14.45
C ASN A 89 -18.92 24.34 15.32
N PHE A 90 -19.00 23.01 15.22
CA PHE A 90 -19.66 22.19 16.27
C PHE A 90 -19.45 20.67 16.23
N LEU A 91 -18.28 20.11 15.88
CA LEU A 91 -18.12 18.64 15.94
C LEU A 91 -16.72 18.21 16.40
N ASN A 92 -16.32 18.68 17.58
CA ASN A 92 -15.11 18.20 18.25
C ASN A 92 -15.37 17.11 19.30
N GLU A 93 -16.63 16.65 19.47
CA GLU A 93 -16.99 15.67 20.50
C GLU A 93 -17.11 14.23 19.97
N SER A 94 -17.24 14.02 18.65
CA SER A 94 -17.42 12.67 18.09
C SER A 94 -16.13 11.85 17.97
N PHE A 95 -14.95 12.48 18.05
CA PHE A 95 -13.66 11.77 17.98
C PHE A 95 -13.20 11.12 19.30
N SER A 96 -13.83 11.48 20.42
CA SER A 96 -13.50 10.91 21.74
C SER A 96 -14.03 9.48 21.90
N PHE A 97 -15.28 9.24 21.46
CA PHE A 97 -15.96 7.95 21.70
C PHE A 97 -15.34 6.79 20.89
N VAL A 98 -14.97 7.04 19.64
CA VAL A 98 -14.33 6.04 18.76
C VAL A 98 -12.95 5.63 19.28
N LYS A 99 -12.20 6.55 19.89
CA LYS A 99 -10.85 6.27 20.42
C LYS A 99 -10.91 5.42 21.70
N ILE A 100 -11.89 5.66 22.57
CA ILE A 100 -12.08 4.89 23.80
C ILE A 100 -12.58 3.48 23.49
N GLN A 101 -13.49 3.33 22.53
CA GLN A 101 -14.01 2.02 22.13
C GLN A 101 -12.92 1.14 21.48
N TYR A 102 -12.07 1.72 20.62
CA TYR A 102 -10.95 1.01 19.99
C TYR A 102 -9.88 0.54 21.00
N MET A 103 -9.57 1.36 22.02
CA MET A 103 -8.59 0.98 23.05
C MET A 103 -9.12 -0.10 23.99
N ASN A 104 -10.42 -0.08 24.31
CA ASN A 104 -11.06 -1.07 25.17
C ASN A 104 -11.28 -2.43 24.46
N GLU A 105 -11.38 -2.40 23.13
CA GLU A 105 -11.46 -3.61 22.30
C GLU A 105 -10.10 -4.30 22.17
N ILE A 106 -9.01 -3.54 22.01
CA ILE A 106 -7.63 -4.07 22.00
C ILE A 106 -7.23 -4.64 23.37
N SER A 107 -7.60 -3.99 24.48
CA SER A 107 -7.28 -4.50 25.83
C SER A 107 -7.97 -5.82 26.13
N ASN A 108 -9.24 -5.98 25.70
CA ASN A 108 -10.00 -7.22 25.85
C ASN A 108 -9.47 -8.35 24.93
N VAL A 109 -8.99 -8.02 23.73
CA VAL A 109 -8.30 -8.98 22.84
C VAL A 109 -6.95 -9.40 23.43
N LEU A 110 -6.19 -8.49 24.05
CA LEU A 110 -4.94 -8.83 24.71
C LEU A 110 -5.16 -9.69 25.97
N LEU A 111 -6.17 -9.40 26.79
CA LEU A 111 -6.52 -10.18 27.99
C LEU A 111 -7.08 -11.57 27.66
N THR A 112 -7.75 -11.73 26.51
CA THR A 112 -8.23 -13.06 26.06
C THR A 112 -7.11 -13.91 25.45
N THR A 113 -5.98 -13.33 25.07
CA THR A 113 -4.79 -14.08 24.61
C THR A 113 -3.91 -14.63 25.73
N SER A 114 -4.13 -14.23 26.99
CA SER A 114 -3.29 -14.67 28.11
C SER A 114 -3.74 -15.96 28.80
N PHE A 115 -4.71 -16.70 28.25
CA PHE A 115 -5.12 -18.00 28.80
C PHE A 115 -5.26 -19.12 27.76
N CYS A 116 -4.70 -20.27 28.12
CA CYS A 116 -4.75 -21.61 27.50
C CYS A 116 -3.74 -22.01 26.41
N SER A 117 -2.62 -22.52 26.93
CA SER A 117 -1.69 -23.50 26.35
C SER A 117 -2.39 -24.74 25.77
N SER A 118 -2.37 -24.87 24.44
CA SER A 118 -2.17 -26.10 23.62
C SER A 118 -2.48 -25.87 22.13
N GLN A 119 -3.23 -24.81 21.79
CA GLN A 119 -3.48 -24.32 20.42
C GLN A 119 -2.29 -23.55 19.79
N ASN A 120 -1.15 -23.48 20.48
CA ASN A 120 -0.06 -22.56 20.17
C ASN A 120 1.00 -23.11 19.20
N TYR A 121 1.03 -24.41 18.91
CA TYR A 121 2.05 -24.98 18.02
C TYR A 121 1.90 -24.47 16.57
N TYR A 122 0.67 -24.50 16.03
CA TYR A 122 0.42 -24.02 14.67
C TYR A 122 0.61 -22.50 14.53
N ARG A 123 0.22 -21.73 15.55
CA ARG A 123 0.45 -20.27 15.56
C ARG A 123 1.95 -19.95 15.62
N ALA A 124 2.71 -20.63 16.47
CA ALA A 124 4.17 -20.48 16.52
C ALA A 124 4.84 -20.86 15.20
N ARG A 125 4.41 -21.97 14.58
CA ARG A 125 4.89 -22.39 13.25
C ARG A 125 4.56 -21.36 12.16
N LEU A 126 3.36 -20.77 12.17
CA LEU A 126 2.97 -19.72 11.22
C LEU A 126 3.77 -18.43 11.44
N ILE A 127 4.00 -18.03 12.69
CA ILE A 127 4.81 -16.85 13.02
C ILE A 127 6.25 -17.06 12.53
N GLN A 128 6.83 -18.23 12.78
CA GLN A 128 8.17 -18.58 12.30
C GLN A 128 8.25 -18.56 10.77
N GLN A 129 7.24 -19.09 10.08
CA GLN A 129 7.17 -19.03 8.62
C GLN A 129 7.08 -17.57 8.15
N LEU A 130 6.19 -16.76 8.71
CA LEU A 130 6.03 -15.36 8.35
C LEU A 130 7.32 -14.56 8.58
N ASP A 131 8.05 -14.84 9.65
CA ASP A 131 9.32 -14.20 9.95
C ASP A 131 10.39 -14.56 8.90
N GLN A 132 10.46 -15.83 8.48
CA GLN A 132 11.33 -16.25 7.36
C GLN A 132 10.99 -15.55 6.04
N TRP A 133 9.69 -15.48 5.69
CA TRP A 133 9.24 -14.75 4.50
C TRP A 133 9.55 -13.25 4.59
N SER A 134 9.34 -12.66 5.76
CA SER A 134 9.67 -11.26 6.04
C SER A 134 11.16 -11.00 5.82
N TYR A 135 12.04 -11.86 6.36
CA TYR A 135 13.48 -11.79 6.16
C TYR A 135 13.86 -11.80 4.66
N HIS A 136 13.29 -12.72 3.88
CA HIS A 136 13.55 -12.79 2.44
C HIS A 136 13.11 -11.52 1.69
N ILE A 137 11.93 -10.99 2.02
CA ILE A 137 11.40 -9.76 1.40
C ILE A 137 12.28 -8.56 1.77
N ILE A 138 12.69 -8.45 3.04
CA ILE A 138 13.53 -7.34 3.52
C ILE A 138 14.92 -7.41 2.90
N SER A 139 15.52 -8.61 2.78
CA SER A 139 16.79 -8.82 2.09
C SER A 139 16.72 -8.38 0.62
N LEU A 140 15.64 -8.75 -0.09
CA LEU A 140 15.43 -8.32 -1.48
C LEU A 140 15.27 -6.80 -1.57
N ARG A 141 14.52 -6.19 -0.66
CA ARG A 141 14.35 -4.73 -0.57
C ARG A 141 15.68 -4.03 -0.33
N PHE A 142 16.56 -4.58 0.50
CA PHE A 142 17.87 -4.00 0.77
C PHE A 142 18.76 -3.94 -0.49
N ILE A 143 18.78 -5.02 -1.29
CA ILE A 143 19.52 -5.07 -2.56
C ILE A 143 18.97 -4.05 -3.54
N PHE A 144 17.63 -4.01 -3.71
CA PHE A 144 16.99 -3.09 -4.65
C PHE A 144 17.15 -1.62 -4.22
N LEU A 145 17.09 -1.34 -2.91
CA LEU A 145 17.33 0.00 -2.38
C LEU A 145 18.78 0.43 -2.60
N THR A 146 19.74 -0.48 -2.40
CA THR A 146 21.17 -0.19 -2.62
C THR A 146 21.44 0.17 -4.08
N ILE A 147 20.89 -0.59 -5.04
CA ILE A 147 21.06 -0.27 -6.45
C ILE A 147 20.31 1.02 -6.83
N GLY A 148 19.17 1.30 -6.20
CA GLY A 148 18.43 2.54 -6.36
C GLY A 148 19.20 3.76 -5.88
N ILE A 149 19.86 3.69 -4.72
CA ILE A 149 20.69 4.77 -4.19
C ILE A 149 21.91 5.00 -5.08
N LEU A 150 22.60 3.93 -5.50
CA LEU A 150 23.76 4.04 -6.39
C LEU A 150 23.41 4.63 -7.76
N SER A 151 22.36 4.12 -8.41
CA SER A 151 21.90 4.65 -9.69
C SER A 151 21.35 6.07 -9.56
N GLY A 152 20.65 6.38 -8.47
CA GLY A 152 20.18 7.73 -8.15
C GLY A 152 21.32 8.72 -7.97
N ALA A 153 22.40 8.34 -7.30
CA ALA A 153 23.58 9.18 -7.11
C ALA A 153 24.28 9.48 -8.45
N VAL A 154 24.41 8.48 -9.34
CA VAL A 154 24.97 8.69 -10.69
C VAL A 154 24.11 9.67 -11.50
N TRP A 155 22.79 9.51 -11.45
CA TRP A 155 21.88 10.42 -12.15
C TRP A 155 21.88 11.83 -11.56
N ALA A 156 21.96 11.97 -10.23
CA ALA A 156 22.04 13.26 -9.56
C ALA A 156 23.30 14.05 -10.00
N ASN A 157 24.42 13.36 -10.19
CA ASN A 157 25.63 13.98 -10.69
C ASN A 157 25.47 14.50 -12.13
N GLU A 158 24.80 13.73 -12.99
CA GLU A 158 24.55 14.15 -14.39
C GLU A 158 23.56 15.33 -14.46
N ALA A 159 22.52 15.29 -13.63
CA ALA A 159 21.47 16.30 -13.69
C ALA A 159 21.88 17.60 -13.00
N TRP A 160 22.47 17.51 -11.80
CA TRP A 160 22.64 18.63 -10.86
C TRP A 160 24.12 18.88 -10.50
N GLY A 161 25.06 18.08 -11.01
CA GLY A 161 26.51 18.28 -10.84
C GLY A 161 27.08 17.82 -9.49
N SER A 162 26.30 17.13 -8.67
CA SER A 162 26.74 16.55 -7.39
C SER A 162 26.10 15.18 -7.17
N TYR A 163 26.86 14.24 -6.59
CA TYR A 163 26.36 12.89 -6.28
C TYR A 163 25.38 12.84 -5.10
N TRP A 164 25.44 13.80 -4.17
CA TRP A 164 24.63 13.82 -2.96
C TRP A 164 24.50 15.25 -2.43
N ASN A 165 23.28 15.66 -2.09
CA ASN A 165 22.96 17.03 -1.65
C ASN A 165 22.23 17.10 -0.30
N TRP A 166 22.04 15.97 0.39
CA TRP A 166 21.33 15.91 1.68
C TRP A 166 19.90 16.46 1.65
N ASP A 167 19.27 16.41 0.48
CA ASP A 167 17.85 16.75 0.33
C ASP A 167 16.98 15.78 1.17
N PRO A 168 15.78 16.17 1.63
CA PRO A 168 14.90 15.28 2.40
C PRO A 168 14.70 13.90 1.76
N LYS A 169 14.64 13.82 0.43
CA LYS A 169 14.50 12.54 -0.29
C LYS A 169 15.72 11.62 -0.10
N GLU A 170 16.93 12.16 -0.14
CA GLU A 170 18.19 11.41 -0.07
C GLU A 170 18.48 11.00 1.36
N THR A 171 18.21 11.89 2.32
CA THR A 171 18.36 11.58 3.74
C THR A 171 17.41 10.49 4.20
N TRP A 172 16.14 10.52 3.77
CA TRP A 172 15.19 9.44 4.05
C TRP A 172 15.59 8.12 3.37
N ALA A 173 16.15 8.16 2.16
CA ALA A 173 16.68 6.96 1.51
C ALA A 173 17.84 6.35 2.33
N PHE A 174 18.75 7.17 2.85
CA PHE A 174 19.86 6.72 3.69
C PHE A 174 19.41 6.19 5.06
N ILE A 175 18.45 6.85 5.71
CA ILE A 175 17.87 6.41 6.99
C ILE A 175 17.20 5.05 6.82
N THR A 176 16.38 4.87 5.79
CA THR A 176 15.69 3.60 5.52
C THR A 176 16.67 2.48 5.17
N TRP A 177 17.73 2.80 4.41
CA TRP A 177 18.82 1.87 4.12
C TRP A 177 19.52 1.40 5.40
N THR A 178 19.83 2.33 6.31
CA THR A 178 20.48 2.03 7.59
C THR A 178 19.58 1.17 8.49
N LEU A 179 18.28 1.45 8.56
CA LEU A 179 17.33 0.63 9.33
C LEU A 179 17.26 -0.81 8.82
N PHE A 180 17.27 -1.02 7.50
CA PHE A 180 17.28 -2.37 6.93
C PHE A 180 18.61 -3.08 7.16
N ALA A 181 19.73 -2.36 7.08
CA ALA A 181 21.05 -2.92 7.40
C ALA A 181 21.10 -3.39 8.86
N ILE A 182 20.62 -2.58 9.82
CA ILE A 182 20.55 -2.95 11.24
C ILE A 182 19.65 -4.17 11.45
N TYR A 183 18.46 -4.19 10.84
CA TYR A 183 17.54 -5.32 10.96
C TYR A 183 18.15 -6.63 10.43
N LEU A 184 18.79 -6.60 9.25
CA LEU A 184 19.45 -7.79 8.69
C LEU A 184 20.63 -8.21 9.57
N HIS A 185 21.39 -7.25 10.10
CA HIS A 185 22.52 -7.52 10.98
C HIS A 185 22.08 -8.21 12.29
N THR A 186 21.03 -7.71 12.94
CA THR A 186 20.52 -8.32 14.18
C THR A 186 19.94 -9.71 13.91
N HIS A 187 19.21 -9.89 12.82
CA HIS A 187 18.65 -11.21 12.47
C HIS A 187 19.76 -12.23 12.19
N ILE A 188 20.81 -11.86 11.45
CA ILE A 188 21.97 -12.73 11.25
C ILE A 188 22.55 -13.13 12.62
N ILE A 189 22.86 -12.18 13.49
CA ILE A 189 23.43 -12.49 14.82
C ILE A 189 22.56 -13.46 15.62
N VAL A 190 21.25 -13.26 15.64
CA VAL A 190 20.32 -14.14 16.37
C VAL A 190 20.29 -15.55 15.78
N THR A 191 20.41 -15.71 14.46
CA THR A 191 20.47 -17.05 13.85
C THR A 191 21.77 -17.83 14.14
N TRP A 192 22.85 -17.16 14.56
CA TRP A 192 24.14 -17.78 14.86
C TRP A 192 24.29 -18.24 16.31
N PHE A 193 23.41 -17.80 17.23
CA PHE A 193 23.39 -18.20 18.64
C PHE A 193 22.24 -19.17 18.94
#